data_AF-C7G9X4-F1
#
_entry.id   AF-C7G9X4-F1
#
_cell.length_a   1.000
_cell.length_b   1.000
_cell.length_c   1.000
_cell.angle_alpha   90.00
_cell.angle_beta   90.00
_cell.angle_gamma   90.00
#
_symmetry.space_group_name_H-M   'P 1'
#
loop_
_entity.id
_entity.type
_entity.pdbx_description
1 polymer ?
#
loop_
_entity_poly.entity_id
_entity_poly.type
_entity_poly.pdbx_seq_one_letter_code
_entity_poly.pdbx_strand_id
1 'polypeptide(L)'
;RAFNQDSSYCLLCSLEKLDDEGNFKGKADMFSKRTIKKAEVVTSVDTASEALAVSLGERARVDLAYMSELTGKSEEEVAKELARVIFQNPVTEKWETADEYLSGNVREKLATARVFAENRPEFAINVTALEGVQPKELDASEIEVRIGATWIEPKYIEDFMRETFETPDYLFDRNLVGVQYSDVTGQWNVKGKNADRGNSLVNMTYGTSRANAYRILEDSLNLRDTRIFDTIEEDGKEKRVLNKKETMLASQKQEAIREAFKDWVFRDPERRQTLCAKYNELFNSTRPREYDGSHLKFPGMTPDITLRPHQLNAVAHQLYGDNTLLAHCVGAGKTFEMIAAAMESKRLGLCQKSLFVVPNHLTEQWASDFLRLYPGANILAATKKDFEPANRKKFCSRIATGDYDAVIIGHTQFEKIPLSMERQAAMIERQITEIEMAIEAVKAEKGERYTIKQMEKTKKSLDARLSRLNDTSRKDNVVTFEQLGVDRLFVDESHNYKNLFLYTKMRNVAGIAQTEAQKSSDVFAKCQYMDELTGGKGI
;
A
#
# COMPACT_ATOMS: atom_id res chain seq x y z
N ARG A 1 4.24 -44.48 -0.13
CA ARG A 1 5.29 -43.51 -0.55
C ARG A 1 5.64 -43.54 -2.05
N ALA A 2 4.88 -44.26 -2.91
CA ALA A 2 5.19 -44.34 -4.35
C ALA A 2 4.79 -43.10 -5.17
N PHE A 3 3.76 -42.35 -4.74
CA PHE A 3 3.19 -41.24 -5.52
C PHE A 3 3.61 -39.85 -5.06
N ASN A 4 4.53 -39.73 -4.10
CA ASN A 4 4.92 -38.43 -3.51
C ASN A 4 5.59 -37.44 -4.50
N GLN A 5 5.95 -37.89 -5.70
CA GLN A 5 6.49 -37.04 -6.77
C GLN A 5 5.48 -36.81 -7.92
N ASP A 6 4.29 -37.40 -7.83
CA ASP A 6 3.23 -37.26 -8.82
C ASP A 6 2.54 -35.91 -8.64
N SER A 7 2.29 -35.19 -9.74
CA SER A 7 1.49 -33.95 -9.73
C SER A 7 0.10 -34.14 -9.12
N SER A 8 -0.45 -35.34 -9.27
CA SER A 8 -1.79 -35.72 -8.83
C SER A 8 -1.82 -36.19 -7.38
N TYR A 9 -0.70 -36.13 -6.65
CA TYR A 9 -0.65 -36.54 -5.24
C TYR A 9 -1.66 -35.77 -4.38
N CYS A 10 -1.80 -34.46 -4.61
CA CYS A 10 -2.77 -33.63 -3.88
C CYS A 10 -4.21 -34.08 -4.16
N LEU A 11 -4.52 -34.45 -5.41
CA LEU A 11 -5.81 -35.02 -5.77
C LEU A 11 -6.05 -36.32 -5.00
N LEU A 12 -5.05 -37.21 -4.94
CA LEU A 12 -5.15 -38.46 -4.16
C LEU A 12 -5.41 -38.19 -2.67
N CYS A 13 -4.70 -37.23 -2.06
CA CYS A 13 -4.93 -36.84 -0.66
C CYS A 13 -6.34 -36.27 -0.43
N SER A 14 -6.88 -35.53 -1.41
CA SER A 14 -8.24 -34.97 -1.32
C SER A 14 -9.37 -36.02 -1.39
N LEU A 15 -9.06 -37.27 -1.77
CA LEU A 15 -10.03 -38.36 -1.81
C LEU A 15 -10.37 -38.91 -0.41
N GLU A 16 -9.63 -38.50 0.62
CA GLU A 16 -9.76 -38.96 2.00
C GLU A 16 -10.14 -37.78 2.91
N LYS A 17 -11.10 -38.00 3.80
CA LYS A 17 -11.39 -37.10 4.92
C LYS A 17 -10.52 -37.55 6.09
N LEU A 18 -9.66 -36.67 6.56
CA LEU A 18 -8.85 -36.89 7.76
C LEU A 18 -9.44 -36.12 8.95
N ASP A 19 -9.16 -36.55 10.18
CA ASP A 19 -9.41 -35.77 11.39
C ASP A 19 -8.28 -34.76 11.68
N ASP A 20 -8.42 -33.97 12.75
CA ASP A 20 -7.45 -32.93 13.13
C ASP A 20 -6.08 -33.52 13.53
N GLU A 21 -6.00 -34.84 13.76
CA GLU A 21 -4.79 -35.59 14.10
C GLU A 21 -4.19 -36.32 12.88
N GLY A 22 -4.82 -36.19 11.70
CA GLY A 22 -4.37 -36.80 10.45
C GLY A 22 -4.79 -38.26 10.25
N ASN A 23 -5.70 -38.80 11.07
CA ASN A 23 -6.21 -40.15 10.91
C ASN A 23 -7.36 -40.21 9.90
N PHE A 24 -7.46 -41.33 9.19
CA PHE A 24 -8.52 -41.56 8.21
C PHE A 24 -9.90 -41.61 8.88
N LYS A 25 -10.77 -40.65 8.53
CA LYS A 25 -12.15 -40.52 9.01
C LYS A 25 -13.17 -41.05 8.01
N GLY A 26 -12.87 -41.03 6.71
CA GLY A 26 -13.77 -41.57 5.68
C GLY A 26 -13.40 -41.14 4.26
N LYS A 27 -14.17 -41.60 3.27
CA LYS A 27 -13.99 -41.20 1.87
C LYS A 27 -14.52 -39.78 1.62
N ALA A 28 -13.96 -39.10 0.62
CA ALA A 28 -14.43 -37.78 0.17
C ALA A 28 -15.86 -37.83 -0.38
N ASP A 29 -16.52 -36.67 -0.39
CA ASP A 29 -17.93 -36.56 -0.77
C ASP A 29 -18.22 -36.95 -2.22
N MET A 30 -17.22 -36.85 -3.11
CA MET A 30 -17.34 -37.26 -4.53
C MET A 30 -17.73 -38.73 -4.71
N PHE A 31 -17.47 -39.59 -3.71
CA PHE A 31 -17.84 -41.00 -3.75
C PHE A 31 -19.31 -41.27 -3.38
N SER A 32 -20.03 -40.28 -2.86
CA SER A 32 -21.39 -40.48 -2.31
C SER A 32 -22.42 -39.45 -2.78
N LYS A 33 -21.99 -38.30 -3.30
CA LYS A 33 -22.88 -37.25 -3.80
C LYS A 33 -22.22 -36.40 -4.90
N ARG A 34 -23.04 -35.62 -5.60
CA ARG A 34 -22.59 -34.71 -6.66
C ARG A 34 -21.77 -33.56 -6.05
N THR A 35 -20.52 -33.44 -6.46
CA THR A 35 -19.57 -32.41 -5.96
C THR A 35 -19.35 -31.24 -6.91
N ILE A 36 -19.82 -31.34 -8.17
CA ILE A 36 -19.64 -30.30 -9.19
C ILE A 36 -21.01 -29.86 -9.73
N LYS A 37 -21.30 -28.56 -9.61
CA LYS A 37 -22.47 -27.91 -10.21
C LYS A 37 -22.10 -27.38 -11.61
N LYS A 38 -22.97 -27.62 -12.61
CA LYS A 38 -22.79 -27.08 -13.96
C LYS A 38 -23.07 -25.57 -13.92
N ALA A 39 -22.25 -24.78 -14.61
CA ALA A 39 -22.53 -23.37 -14.82
C ALA A 39 -23.80 -23.23 -15.68
N GLU A 40 -24.76 -22.43 -15.21
CA GLU A 40 -25.93 -22.02 -15.98
C GLU A 40 -25.65 -20.63 -16.52
N VAL A 41 -25.69 -20.49 -17.86
CA VAL A 41 -25.49 -19.20 -18.52
C VAL A 41 -26.83 -18.47 -18.50
N VAL A 42 -26.85 -17.26 -17.94
CA VAL A 42 -28.03 -16.40 -18.00
C VAL A 42 -28.14 -15.84 -19.42
N THR A 43 -29.25 -16.12 -20.10
CA THR A 43 -29.48 -15.70 -21.49
C THR A 43 -30.45 -14.54 -21.62
N SER A 44 -31.18 -14.19 -20.56
CA SER A 44 -32.16 -13.10 -20.53
C SER A 44 -32.51 -12.71 -19.09
N VAL A 45 -32.81 -11.44 -18.86
CA VAL A 45 -33.30 -10.91 -17.57
C VAL A 45 -34.37 -9.83 -17.81
N ASP A 46 -35.21 -9.57 -16.80
CA ASP A 46 -36.36 -8.67 -16.96
C ASP A 46 -36.01 -7.21 -16.63
N THR A 47 -34.99 -6.99 -15.79
CA THR A 47 -34.66 -5.65 -15.26
C THR A 47 -33.22 -5.25 -15.53
N ALA A 48 -32.97 -3.94 -15.69
CA ALA A 48 -31.61 -3.41 -15.82
C ALA A 48 -30.74 -3.70 -14.58
N SER A 49 -31.33 -3.77 -13.39
CA SER A 49 -30.61 -4.12 -12.15
C SER A 49 -30.13 -5.57 -12.14
N GLU A 50 -30.94 -6.51 -12.60
CA GLU A 50 -30.49 -7.90 -12.80
C GLU A 50 -29.42 -7.98 -13.88
N ALA A 51 -29.59 -7.25 -14.99
CA ALA A 51 -28.59 -7.19 -16.06
C ALA A 51 -27.25 -6.67 -15.55
N LEU A 52 -27.26 -5.66 -14.66
CA LEU A 52 -26.06 -5.14 -14.02
C LEU A 52 -25.38 -6.22 -13.17
N ALA A 53 -26.13 -6.94 -12.34
CA ALA A 53 -25.59 -8.02 -11.52
C ALA A 53 -24.97 -9.13 -12.37
N VAL A 54 -25.59 -9.48 -13.50
CA VAL A 54 -25.04 -10.45 -14.47
C VAL A 54 -23.80 -9.90 -15.17
N SER A 55 -23.80 -8.62 -15.57
CA SER A 55 -22.63 -7.98 -16.19
C SER A 55 -21.44 -7.94 -15.24
N LEU A 56 -21.64 -7.57 -13.97
CA LEU A 56 -20.58 -7.60 -12.96
C LEU A 56 -20.11 -9.03 -12.69
N GLY A 57 -21.05 -9.98 -12.69
CA GLY A 57 -20.79 -11.39 -12.48
C GLY A 57 -20.13 -12.11 -13.65
N GLU A 58 -20.23 -11.63 -14.89
CA GLU A 58 -19.68 -12.33 -16.08
C GLU A 58 -18.58 -11.54 -16.80
N ARG A 59 -18.56 -10.21 -16.65
CA ARG A 59 -17.63 -9.30 -17.33
C ARG A 59 -16.77 -8.48 -16.37
N ALA A 60 -17.04 -8.55 -15.07
CA ALA A 60 -16.36 -7.78 -14.02
C ALA A 60 -16.41 -6.25 -14.23
N ARG A 61 -17.41 -5.75 -14.96
CA ARG A 61 -17.61 -4.33 -15.26
C ARG A 61 -19.05 -4.03 -15.62
N VAL A 62 -19.40 -2.75 -15.67
CA VAL A 62 -20.65 -2.28 -16.28
C VAL A 62 -20.48 -2.31 -17.80
N ASP A 63 -21.13 -3.26 -18.47
CA ASP A 63 -21.05 -3.45 -19.93
C ASP A 63 -22.45 -3.25 -20.53
N LEU A 64 -22.75 -2.01 -20.93
CA LEU A 64 -24.09 -1.64 -21.40
C LEU A 64 -24.51 -2.43 -22.65
N ALA A 65 -23.58 -2.74 -23.55
CA ALA A 65 -23.85 -3.55 -24.73
C ALA A 65 -24.32 -4.96 -24.34
N TYR A 66 -23.61 -5.60 -23.42
CA TYR A 66 -24.01 -6.92 -22.90
C TYR A 66 -25.34 -6.87 -22.12
N MET A 67 -25.57 -5.82 -21.35
CA MET A 67 -26.82 -5.63 -20.59
C MET A 67 -28.02 -5.37 -21.51
N SER A 68 -27.81 -4.64 -22.61
CA SER A 68 -28.77 -4.41 -23.69
C SER A 68 -29.17 -5.73 -24.35
N GLU A 69 -28.21 -6.60 -24.66
CA GLU A 69 -28.48 -7.94 -25.21
C GLU A 69 -29.34 -8.80 -24.27
N LEU A 70 -29.08 -8.76 -22.96
CA LEU A 70 -29.81 -9.55 -21.96
C LEU A 70 -31.24 -9.06 -21.71
N THR A 71 -31.49 -7.75 -21.85
CA THR A 71 -32.78 -7.13 -21.54
C THR A 71 -33.63 -6.86 -22.79
N GLY A 72 -33.01 -6.80 -23.96
CA GLY A 72 -33.63 -6.34 -25.21
C GLY A 72 -33.90 -4.84 -25.28
N LYS A 73 -33.40 -4.04 -24.33
CA LYS A 73 -33.55 -2.57 -24.25
C LYS A 73 -32.35 -1.87 -24.88
N SER A 74 -32.49 -0.60 -25.27
CA SER A 74 -31.32 0.15 -25.74
C SER A 74 -30.34 0.46 -24.59
N GLU A 75 -29.06 0.69 -24.91
CA GLU A 75 -28.06 1.08 -23.90
C GLU A 75 -28.46 2.36 -23.14
N GLU A 76 -29.11 3.29 -23.84
CA GLU A 76 -29.60 4.56 -23.28
C GLU A 76 -30.75 4.33 -22.30
N GLU A 77 -31.66 3.40 -22.61
CA GLU A 77 -32.76 3.01 -21.71
C GLU A 77 -32.21 2.30 -20.47
N VAL A 78 -31.27 1.37 -20.63
CA VAL A 78 -30.60 0.67 -19.53
C VAL A 78 -29.88 1.66 -18.61
N ALA A 79 -29.10 2.59 -19.18
CA ALA A 79 -28.40 3.62 -18.43
C ALA A 79 -29.36 4.54 -17.68
N LYS A 80 -30.50 4.88 -18.29
CA LYS A 80 -31.53 5.72 -17.67
C LYS A 80 -32.26 5.00 -16.53
N GLU A 81 -32.56 3.71 -16.68
CA GLU A 81 -33.14 2.89 -15.60
C GLU A 81 -32.18 2.74 -14.41
N LEU A 82 -30.87 2.70 -14.70
CA LEU A 82 -29.81 2.63 -13.70
C LEU A 82 -29.27 3.99 -13.27
N ALA A 83 -30.00 5.07 -13.53
CA ALA A 83 -29.61 6.41 -13.08
C ALA A 83 -29.38 6.38 -11.56
N ARG A 84 -28.24 6.94 -11.12
CA ARG A 84 -27.73 6.92 -9.74
C ARG A 84 -27.21 5.57 -9.23
N VAL A 85 -27.40 4.48 -9.96
CA VAL A 85 -26.81 3.16 -9.66
C VAL A 85 -25.49 2.98 -10.40
N ILE A 86 -25.39 3.54 -11.60
CA ILE A 86 -24.15 3.65 -12.37
C ILE A 86 -23.90 5.10 -12.77
N PHE A 87 -22.63 5.44 -12.97
CA PHE A 87 -22.18 6.75 -13.39
C PHE A 87 -21.15 6.61 -14.49
N GLN A 88 -21.21 7.48 -15.51
CA GLN A 88 -20.13 7.60 -16.46
C GLN A 88 -19.04 8.49 -15.86
N ASN A 89 -17.81 7.99 -15.79
CA ASN A 89 -16.68 8.77 -15.31
C ASN A 89 -16.25 9.77 -16.40
N PRO A 90 -16.22 11.08 -16.11
CA PRO A 90 -15.93 12.11 -17.12
C PRO A 90 -14.50 12.06 -17.67
N VAL A 91 -13.55 11.47 -16.94
CA VAL A 91 -12.14 11.39 -17.34
C VAL A 91 -11.87 10.14 -18.17
N THR A 92 -12.39 8.99 -17.74
CA THR A 92 -12.13 7.69 -18.40
C THR A 92 -13.19 7.33 -19.44
N GLU A 93 -14.32 8.05 -19.44
CA GLU A 93 -15.54 7.80 -20.23
C GLU A 93 -16.17 6.41 -20.01
N LYS A 94 -15.72 5.68 -18.99
CA LYS A 94 -16.22 4.35 -18.61
C LYS A 94 -17.40 4.45 -17.65
N TRP A 95 -18.29 3.46 -17.73
CA TRP A 95 -19.36 3.28 -16.76
C TRP A 95 -18.85 2.55 -15.52
N GLU A 96 -19.10 3.14 -14.36
CA GLU A 96 -18.72 2.66 -13.05
C GLU A 96 -19.96 2.50 -12.18
N THR A 97 -19.96 1.55 -11.25
CA THR A 97 -21.03 1.44 -10.27
C THR A 97 -20.96 2.60 -9.27
N ALA A 98 -22.08 2.88 -8.60
CA ALA A 98 -22.14 3.96 -7.61
C ALA A 98 -21.12 3.79 -6.48
N ASP A 99 -20.87 2.56 -6.01
CA ASP A 99 -19.86 2.29 -4.98
C ASP A 99 -18.43 2.61 -5.46
N GLU A 100 -18.14 2.42 -6.74
CA GLU A 100 -16.84 2.71 -7.35
C GLU A 100 -16.67 4.20 -7.63
N TYR A 101 -17.65 4.80 -8.32
CA TYR A 101 -17.56 6.20 -8.72
C TYR A 101 -17.59 7.14 -7.51
N LEU A 102 -18.44 6.87 -6.51
CA LEU A 102 -18.63 7.71 -5.33
C LEU A 102 -17.68 7.34 -4.17
N SER A 103 -16.59 6.63 -4.42
CA SER A 103 -15.51 6.35 -3.46
C SER A 103 -14.16 6.90 -3.92
N GLY A 104 -13.12 6.80 -3.09
CA GLY A 104 -11.83 7.44 -3.33
C GLY A 104 -11.87 8.94 -3.03
N ASN A 105 -11.04 9.73 -3.73
CA ASN A 105 -10.97 11.18 -3.54
C ASN A 105 -12.22 11.89 -4.13
N VAL A 106 -13.29 11.99 -3.34
CA VAL A 106 -14.58 12.53 -3.80
C VAL A 106 -14.57 14.05 -3.97
N ARG A 107 -13.63 14.76 -3.33
CA ARG A 107 -13.45 16.22 -3.53
C ARG A 107 -12.85 16.52 -4.90
N GLU A 108 -11.78 15.80 -5.26
CA GLU A 108 -11.14 15.91 -6.58
C GLU A 108 -12.07 15.46 -7.71
N LYS A 109 -12.80 14.36 -7.49
CA LYS A 109 -13.85 13.91 -8.44
C LYS A 109 -14.95 14.95 -8.61
N LEU A 110 -15.39 15.61 -7.53
CA LEU A 110 -16.42 16.67 -7.61
C LEU A 110 -15.91 17.89 -8.38
N ALA A 111 -14.68 18.34 -8.10
CA ALA A 111 -14.06 19.44 -8.82
C ALA A 111 -13.98 19.14 -10.32
N THR A 112 -13.53 17.94 -10.67
CA THR A 112 -13.47 17.47 -12.06
C THR A 112 -14.87 17.40 -12.70
N ALA A 113 -15.84 16.77 -12.03
CA ALA A 113 -17.20 16.64 -12.56
C ALA A 113 -17.87 17.99 -12.82
N ARG A 114 -17.63 19.00 -11.96
CA ARG A 114 -18.14 20.37 -12.16
C ARG A 114 -17.59 21.00 -13.45
N VAL A 115 -16.28 20.90 -13.68
CA VAL A 115 -15.64 21.42 -14.91
C VAL A 115 -16.23 20.77 -16.17
N PHE A 116 -16.43 19.45 -16.15
CA PHE A 116 -17.05 18.76 -17.28
C PHE A 116 -18.53 19.16 -17.46
N ALA A 117 -19.28 19.29 -16.37
CA ALA A 117 -20.70 19.65 -16.40
C ALA A 117 -20.99 21.05 -17.00
N GLU A 118 -19.99 21.96 -17.04
CA GLU A 118 -20.13 23.27 -17.69
C GLU A 118 -20.45 23.16 -19.19
N ASN A 119 -19.89 22.15 -19.87
CA ASN A 119 -20.04 21.96 -21.31
C ASN A 119 -20.76 20.65 -21.68
N ARG A 120 -20.96 19.75 -20.72
CA ARG A 120 -21.60 18.42 -20.88
C ARG A 120 -22.69 18.23 -19.81
N PRO A 121 -23.94 18.66 -20.08
CA PRO A 121 -25.04 18.59 -19.12
C PRO A 121 -25.35 17.19 -18.57
N GLU A 122 -24.96 16.14 -19.29
CA GLU A 122 -25.07 14.75 -18.85
C GLU A 122 -24.37 14.47 -17.52
N PHE A 123 -23.30 15.22 -17.17
CA PHE A 123 -22.57 15.06 -15.90
C PHE A 123 -23.18 15.81 -14.73
N ALA A 124 -24.30 16.52 -14.89
CA ALA A 124 -25.00 17.18 -13.78
C ALA A 124 -25.43 16.18 -12.68
N ILE A 125 -25.74 14.94 -13.09
CA ILE A 125 -26.08 13.85 -12.14
C ILE A 125 -24.86 13.45 -11.29
N ASN A 126 -23.67 13.44 -11.87
CA ASN A 126 -22.42 13.15 -11.17
C ASN A 126 -22.13 14.21 -10.12
N VAL A 127 -22.27 15.49 -10.48
CA VAL A 127 -22.07 16.61 -9.56
C VAL A 127 -23.02 16.49 -8.36
N THR A 128 -24.31 16.28 -8.63
CA THR A 128 -25.33 16.14 -7.58
C THR A 128 -25.03 14.96 -6.65
N ALA A 129 -24.62 13.82 -7.21
CA ALA A 129 -24.29 12.63 -6.42
C ALA A 129 -23.02 12.83 -5.59
N LEU A 130 -21.99 13.45 -6.16
CA LEU A 130 -20.73 13.74 -5.47
C LEU A 130 -20.91 14.76 -4.36
N GLU A 131 -21.75 15.79 -4.54
CA GLU A 131 -22.12 16.74 -3.47
C GLU A 131 -22.79 16.03 -2.29
N GLY A 132 -23.64 15.03 -2.55
CA GLY A 132 -24.33 14.27 -1.52
C GLY A 132 -23.43 13.32 -0.70
N VAL A 133 -22.24 12.98 -1.18
CA VAL A 133 -21.31 12.05 -0.51
C VAL A 133 -20.05 12.73 0.05
N GLN A 134 -20.00 14.06 0.06
CA GLN A 134 -18.86 14.78 0.63
C GLN A 134 -18.70 14.46 2.12
N PRO A 135 -17.47 14.15 2.59
CA PRO A 135 -17.21 13.99 4.00
C PRO A 135 -17.56 15.26 4.76
N LYS A 136 -18.13 15.10 5.97
CA LYS A 136 -18.40 16.22 6.87
C LYS A 136 -17.08 16.94 7.15
N GLU A 137 -17.05 18.26 6.96
CA GLU A 137 -15.86 19.05 7.26
C GLU A 137 -15.50 18.96 8.75
N LEU A 138 -14.21 18.74 8.99
CA LEU A 138 -13.61 18.74 10.31
C LEU A 138 -13.36 20.19 10.73
N ASP A 139 -13.77 20.53 11.95
CA ASP A 139 -13.44 21.82 12.53
C ASP A 139 -12.06 21.81 13.22
N ALA A 140 -11.60 22.99 13.66
CA ALA A 140 -10.30 23.14 14.30
C ALA A 140 -10.13 22.31 15.60
N SER A 141 -11.23 21.97 16.28
CA SER A 141 -11.19 21.13 17.48
C SER A 141 -11.05 19.64 17.18
N GLU A 142 -11.41 19.23 15.96
CA GLU A 142 -11.29 17.86 15.45
C GLU A 142 -9.92 17.60 14.77
N ILE A 143 -9.11 18.65 14.54
CA ILE A 143 -7.82 18.55 13.84
C ILE A 143 -6.65 18.62 14.83
N GLU A 144 -5.91 17.52 14.97
CA GLU A 144 -4.64 17.52 15.71
C GLU A 144 -3.49 18.00 14.81
N VAL A 145 -2.95 19.20 15.10
CA VAL A 145 -1.79 19.73 14.39
C VAL A 145 -0.51 19.51 15.18
N ARG A 146 0.39 18.69 14.65
CA ARG A 146 1.74 18.49 15.21
C ARG A 146 2.73 19.44 14.59
N ILE A 147 3.68 19.93 15.40
CA ILE A 147 4.83 20.67 14.89
C ILE A 147 5.62 19.80 13.91
N GLY A 148 5.99 20.36 12.76
CA GLY A 148 6.68 19.62 11.69
C GLY A 148 5.76 18.89 10.71
N ALA A 149 4.44 19.08 10.83
CA ALA A 149 3.47 18.66 9.82
C ALA A 149 3.79 19.29 8.46
N THR A 150 3.92 18.47 7.43
CA THR A 150 4.47 18.84 6.12
C THR A 150 3.49 19.63 5.24
N TRP A 151 2.20 19.62 5.58
CA TRP A 151 1.16 20.38 4.87
C TRP A 151 1.08 21.85 5.33
N ILE A 152 1.75 22.20 6.42
CA ILE A 152 1.86 23.59 6.90
C ILE A 152 2.96 24.28 6.10
N GLU A 153 2.64 25.44 5.53
CA GLU A 153 3.64 26.22 4.78
C GLU A 153 4.72 26.81 5.70
N PRO A 154 5.97 26.93 5.23
CA PRO A 154 7.07 27.51 6.01
C PRO A 154 6.76 28.90 6.59
N LYS A 155 5.95 29.71 5.89
CA LYS A 155 5.53 31.04 6.36
C LYS A 155 4.90 31.00 7.76
N TYR A 156 4.07 29.99 8.06
CA TYR A 156 3.44 29.87 9.38
C TYR A 156 4.44 29.48 10.46
N ILE A 157 5.52 28.78 10.11
CA ILE A 157 6.59 28.51 11.07
C ILE A 157 7.40 29.79 11.34
N GLU A 158 7.61 30.63 10.33
CA GLU A 158 8.22 31.94 10.49
C GLU A 158 7.33 32.89 11.31
N ASP A 159 6.02 32.90 11.08
CA ASP A 159 5.06 33.67 11.89
C ASP A 159 5.08 33.21 13.36
N PHE A 160 5.15 31.89 13.59
CA PHE A 160 5.33 31.34 14.94
C PHE A 160 6.62 31.84 15.59
N MET A 161 7.72 31.92 14.84
CA MET A 161 8.99 32.47 15.32
C MET A 161 8.91 33.98 15.62
N ARG A 162 8.18 34.76 14.81
CA ARG A 162 7.93 36.19 15.06
C ARG A 162 7.10 36.41 16.30
N GLU A 163 6.00 35.68 16.45
CA GLU A 163 5.04 35.89 17.54
C GLU A 163 5.46 35.25 18.87
N THR A 164 6.12 34.07 18.83
CA THR A 164 6.42 33.30 20.06
C THR A 164 7.84 33.54 20.56
N PHE A 165 8.81 33.63 19.65
CA PHE A 165 10.20 33.90 20.02
C PHE A 165 10.55 35.39 19.95
N GLU A 166 9.63 36.24 19.48
CA GLU A 166 9.88 37.66 19.20
C GLU A 166 11.10 37.84 18.29
N THR A 167 11.25 36.95 17.30
CA THR A 167 12.36 37.00 16.35
C THR A 167 12.28 38.32 15.57
N PRO A 168 13.31 39.18 15.60
CA PRO A 168 13.23 40.50 14.97
C PRO A 168 13.00 40.44 13.46
N ASP A 169 12.06 41.26 12.95
CA ASP A 169 11.65 41.25 11.53
C ASP A 169 12.83 41.49 10.57
N TYR A 170 13.77 42.37 10.95
CA TYR A 170 14.94 42.67 10.13
C TYR A 170 15.83 41.45 9.85
N LEU A 171 15.75 40.39 10.67
CA LEU A 171 16.47 39.14 10.44
C LEU A 171 15.86 38.34 9.29
N PHE A 172 14.54 38.36 9.15
CA PHE A 172 13.85 37.74 8.02
C PHE A 172 13.99 38.59 6.75
N ASP A 173 13.81 39.91 6.85
CA ASP A 173 13.89 40.83 5.71
C ASP A 173 15.26 40.80 5.04
N ARG A 174 16.33 40.66 5.83
CA ARG A 174 17.70 40.51 5.35
C ARG A 174 18.08 39.07 5.00
N ASN A 175 17.13 38.13 5.07
CA ASN A 175 17.34 36.71 4.84
C ASN A 175 18.48 36.12 5.69
N LEU A 176 18.62 36.61 6.92
CA LEU A 176 19.58 36.11 7.91
C LEU A 176 18.98 34.90 8.64
N VAL A 177 17.69 34.93 8.94
CA VAL A 177 16.89 33.84 9.53
C VAL A 177 15.76 33.48 8.55
N GLY A 178 15.36 32.22 8.52
CA GLY A 178 14.24 31.74 7.70
C GLY A 178 14.01 30.25 7.86
N VAL A 179 12.86 29.77 7.41
CA VAL A 179 12.47 28.37 7.46
C VAL A 179 12.33 27.81 6.06
N GLN A 180 12.92 26.64 5.84
CA GLN A 180 12.85 25.92 4.57
C GLN A 180 12.35 24.50 4.79
N TYR A 181 11.51 24.02 3.89
CA TYR A 181 11.06 22.64 3.84
C TYR A 181 11.45 22.05 2.49
N SER A 182 11.97 20.82 2.50
CA SER A 182 12.31 20.07 1.29
C SER A 182 11.25 18.99 1.07
N ASP A 183 10.40 19.15 0.06
CA ASP A 183 9.40 18.15 -0.33
C ASP A 183 10.03 16.80 -0.65
N VAL A 184 11.24 16.81 -1.21
CA VAL A 184 11.93 15.59 -1.63
C VAL A 184 12.48 14.78 -0.46
N THR A 185 13.01 15.45 0.57
CA THR A 185 13.60 14.75 1.72
C THR A 185 12.68 14.69 2.94
N GLY A 186 11.56 15.43 2.93
CA GLY A 186 10.65 15.59 4.06
C GLY A 186 11.26 16.32 5.27
N GLN A 187 12.39 17.00 5.08
CA GLN A 187 13.16 17.65 6.15
C GLN A 187 12.93 19.15 6.20
N TRP A 188 12.94 19.67 7.43
CA TRP A 188 12.88 21.09 7.74
C TRP A 188 14.28 21.63 8.06
N ASN A 189 14.55 22.87 7.68
CA ASN A 189 15.75 23.59 8.05
C ASN A 189 15.40 24.98 8.58
N VAL A 190 16.03 25.36 9.68
CA VAL A 190 15.96 26.71 10.23
C VAL A 190 17.31 27.39 10.00
N LYS A 191 17.33 28.35 9.08
CA LYS A 191 18.52 29.14 8.75
C LYS A 191 18.84 30.15 9.86
N GLY A 192 20.11 30.50 10.01
CA GLY A 192 20.48 31.65 10.82
C GLY A 192 20.39 31.45 12.33
N LYS A 193 20.45 30.20 12.82
CA LYS A 193 20.24 29.86 14.23
C LYS A 193 21.07 30.69 15.22
N ASN A 194 22.20 31.27 14.82
CA ASN A 194 23.07 32.08 15.69
C ASN A 194 22.96 33.60 15.45
N ALA A 195 22.01 34.06 14.64
CA ALA A 195 21.83 35.47 14.31
C ALA A 195 21.20 36.28 15.45
N ASP A 196 20.36 35.64 16.28
CA ASP A 196 19.62 36.29 17.36
C ASP A 196 20.21 36.02 18.76
N ARG A 197 21.45 36.49 18.97
CA ARG A 197 22.21 36.19 20.20
C ARG A 197 21.73 36.97 21.44
N GLY A 198 21.09 38.12 21.23
CA GLY A 198 20.64 39.02 22.31
C GLY A 198 19.27 38.67 22.88
N ASN A 199 18.52 37.78 22.22
CA ASN A 199 17.15 37.49 22.58
C ASN A 199 17.06 36.46 23.72
N SER A 200 16.51 36.87 24.85
CA SER A 200 16.36 36.03 26.04
C SER A 200 15.32 34.92 25.85
N LEU A 201 14.27 35.15 25.04
CA LEU A 201 13.27 34.14 24.72
C LEU A 201 13.93 32.98 23.96
N VAL A 202 14.77 33.30 22.99
CA VAL A 202 15.49 32.32 22.16
C VAL A 202 16.55 31.56 22.95
N ASN A 203 17.27 32.23 23.85
CA ASN A 203 18.44 31.64 24.50
C ASN A 203 18.17 31.08 25.92
N MET A 204 17.04 31.42 26.54
CA MET A 204 16.69 31.00 27.92
C MET A 204 15.25 30.48 28.09
N THR A 205 14.25 31.16 27.52
CA THR A 205 12.83 30.78 27.72
C THR A 205 12.45 29.54 26.94
N TYR A 206 12.72 29.53 25.64
CA TYR A 206 12.49 28.42 24.71
C TYR A 206 13.80 27.73 24.29
N GLY A 207 14.93 28.21 24.79
CA GLY A 207 16.25 27.63 24.57
C GLY A 207 16.99 27.34 25.86
N THR A 208 18.22 26.89 25.69
CA THR A 208 19.22 26.65 26.74
C THR A 208 20.54 27.28 26.31
N SER A 209 21.50 27.39 27.23
CA SER A 209 22.86 27.84 26.89
C SER A 209 23.59 26.92 25.89
N ARG A 210 23.15 25.67 25.74
CA ARG A 210 23.78 24.65 24.87
C ARG A 210 22.99 24.37 23.58
N ALA A 211 21.73 24.80 23.51
CA ALA A 211 20.86 24.70 22.35
C ALA A 211 19.79 25.78 22.44
N ASN A 212 19.84 26.76 21.54
CA ASN A 212 18.85 27.82 21.46
C ASN A 212 17.52 27.35 20.83
N ALA A 213 16.49 28.19 20.92
CA ALA A 213 15.15 27.87 20.47
C ALA A 213 15.09 27.49 18.99
N TYR A 214 15.88 28.10 18.11
CA TYR A 214 15.90 27.75 16.67
C TYR A 214 16.45 26.35 16.40
N ARG A 215 17.48 25.92 17.15
CA ARG A 215 17.97 24.54 17.06
C ARG A 215 16.91 23.55 17.56
N ILE A 216 16.28 23.85 18.69
CA ILE A 216 15.24 23.00 19.28
C ILE A 216 14.00 22.95 18.37
N LEU A 217 13.65 24.07 17.73
CA LEU A 217 12.57 24.17 16.74
C LEU A 217 12.87 23.29 15.53
N GLU A 218 14.08 23.38 14.95
CA GLU A 218 14.47 22.52 13.82
C GLU A 218 14.39 21.03 14.18
N ASP A 219 14.90 20.63 15.35
CA ASP A 219 14.79 19.26 15.83
C ASP A 219 13.32 18.84 15.99
N SER A 220 12.46 19.75 16.47
CA SER A 220 11.01 19.53 16.63
C SER A 220 10.28 19.36 15.30
N LEU A 221 10.53 20.25 14.33
CA LEU A 221 9.99 20.17 12.98
C LEU A 221 10.42 18.86 12.27
N ASN A 222 11.60 18.35 12.62
CA ASN A 222 12.12 17.08 12.12
C ASN A 222 11.75 15.88 12.97
N LEU A 223 10.96 16.04 14.03
CA LEU A 223 10.49 14.97 14.92
C LEU A 223 11.68 14.19 15.53
N ARG A 224 12.71 14.92 15.94
CA ARG A 224 13.94 14.43 16.57
C ARG A 224 14.08 15.01 17.98
N ASP A 225 14.69 14.24 18.88
CA ASP A 225 15.06 14.76 20.20
C ASP A 225 16.27 15.70 20.10
N THR A 226 16.21 16.84 20.78
CA THR A 226 17.42 17.66 20.96
C THR A 226 18.36 17.02 21.98
N ARG A 227 19.47 16.44 21.49
CA ARG A 227 20.49 15.80 22.34
C ARG A 227 21.75 16.65 22.48
N ILE A 228 22.24 16.75 23.71
CA ILE A 228 23.48 17.47 24.05
C ILE A 228 24.55 16.43 24.40
N PHE A 229 25.73 16.57 23.79
CA PHE A 229 26.88 15.72 24.04
C PHE A 229 28.03 16.57 24.57
N ASP A 230 28.81 15.98 25.48
CA ASP A 230 30.10 16.48 25.91
C ASP A 230 31.21 15.64 25.27
N THR A 231 32.36 16.26 25.07
CA THR A 231 33.57 15.57 24.64
C THR A 231 34.42 15.29 25.87
N ILE A 232 34.72 14.03 26.12
CA ILE A 232 35.66 13.59 27.15
C ILE A 232 36.85 12.91 26.48
N GLU A 233 38.03 13.01 27.08
CA GLU A 233 39.22 12.30 26.63
C GLU A 233 39.33 10.98 27.39
N GLU A 234 39.35 9.86 26.67
CA GLU A 234 39.51 8.51 27.21
C GLU A 234 40.59 7.80 26.37
N ASP A 235 41.65 7.33 27.02
CA ASP A 235 42.82 6.69 26.36
C ASP A 235 43.47 7.51 25.23
N GLY A 236 43.56 8.83 25.39
CA GLY A 236 44.13 9.75 24.41
C GLY A 236 43.29 9.93 23.13
N LYS A 237 42.01 9.53 23.17
CA LYS A 237 41.05 9.72 22.08
C LYS A 237 39.82 10.48 22.59
N GLU A 238 39.39 11.45 21.78
CA GLU A 238 38.14 12.18 22.05
C GLU A 238 36.93 11.26 21.86
N LYS A 239 36.11 11.16 22.90
CA LYS A 239 34.85 10.41 22.89
C LYS A 239 33.69 11.33 23.22
N ARG A 240 32.64 11.28 22.40
CA ARG A 240 31.40 12.04 22.63
C ARG A 240 30.47 11.24 23.53
N VAL A 241 30.14 11.78 24.69
CA VAL A 241 29.23 11.18 25.68
C VAL A 241 27.98 12.03 25.82
N LEU A 242 26.82 11.39 25.90
CA LEU A 242 25.53 12.08 26.04
C LEU A 242 25.45 12.76 27.42
N ASN A 243 25.28 14.08 27.44
CA ASN A 243 25.01 14.82 28.66
C ASN A 243 23.53 14.69 29.01
N LYS A 244 23.21 13.81 29.96
CA LYS A 244 21.83 13.53 30.38
C LYS A 244 21.11 14.76 30.94
N LYS A 245 21.81 15.61 31.70
CA LYS A 245 21.23 16.79 32.36
C LYS A 245 20.86 17.86 31.34
N GLU A 246 21.81 18.25 30.50
CA GLU A 246 21.57 19.27 29.45
C GLU A 246 20.58 18.77 28.40
N THR A 247 20.60 17.48 28.08
CA THR A 247 19.60 16.86 27.19
C THR A 247 18.20 16.93 27.81
N MET A 248 18.05 16.64 29.11
CA MET A 248 16.76 16.75 29.80
C MET A 248 16.22 18.19 29.76
N LEU A 249 17.07 19.19 30.00
CA LEU A 249 16.68 20.60 29.91
C LEU A 249 16.24 20.96 28.49
N ALA A 250 16.99 20.53 27.47
CA ALA A 250 16.63 20.76 26.08
C ALA A 250 15.29 20.08 25.72
N SER A 251 15.03 18.86 26.22
CA SER A 251 13.75 18.17 26.02
C SER A 251 12.58 18.90 26.68
N GLN A 252 12.75 19.48 27.87
CA GLN A 252 11.71 20.31 28.50
C GLN A 252 11.39 21.55 27.67
N LYS A 253 12.42 22.22 27.13
CA LYS A 253 12.22 23.37 26.23
C LYS A 253 11.57 22.96 24.91
N GLN A 254 11.91 21.78 24.40
CA GLN A 254 11.28 21.21 23.22
C GLN A 254 9.77 21.00 23.41
N GLU A 255 9.38 20.47 24.57
CA GLU A 255 7.96 20.29 24.89
C GLU A 255 7.23 21.63 25.06
N ALA A 256 7.87 22.61 25.69
CA ALA A 256 7.32 23.97 25.78
C ALA A 256 7.09 24.60 24.40
N ILE A 257 7.99 24.38 23.42
CA ILE A 257 7.81 24.84 22.04
C ILE A 257 6.64 24.11 21.36
N ARG A 258 6.48 22.80 21.59
CA ARG A 258 5.36 22.02 21.03
C ARG A 258 4.01 22.50 21.54
N GLU A 259 3.88 22.70 22.84
CA GLU A 259 2.65 23.21 23.44
C GLU A 259 2.36 24.65 23.00
N ALA A 260 3.38 25.52 22.97
CA ALA A 260 3.22 26.87 22.44
C ALA A 260 2.74 26.87 20.98
N PHE A 261 3.28 25.98 20.13
CA PHE A 261 2.85 25.86 18.75
C PHE A 261 1.39 25.37 18.63
N LYS A 262 1.00 24.40 19.46
CA LYS A 262 -0.36 23.86 19.51
C LYS A 262 -1.38 24.94 19.93
N ASP A 263 -1.05 25.75 20.92
CA ASP A 263 -1.90 26.86 21.36
C ASP A 263 -1.90 28.03 20.38
N TRP A 264 -0.86 28.16 19.57
CA TRP A 264 -0.68 29.24 18.61
C TRP A 264 -1.40 28.95 17.29
N VAL A 265 -1.30 27.74 16.75
CA VAL A 265 -1.67 27.42 15.36
C VAL A 265 -3.10 27.81 15.00
N PHE A 266 -4.05 27.59 15.91
CA PHE A 266 -5.45 27.95 15.71
C PHE A 266 -5.90 29.17 16.51
N ARG A 267 -4.99 29.92 17.15
CA ARG A 267 -5.37 31.12 17.91
C ARG A 267 -5.97 32.20 17.02
N ASP A 268 -5.31 32.46 15.90
CA ASP A 268 -5.75 33.44 14.91
C ASP A 268 -6.89 32.88 14.03
N PRO A 269 -8.02 33.59 13.88
CA PRO A 269 -9.17 33.12 13.11
C PRO A 269 -8.88 32.88 11.62
N GLU A 270 -8.09 33.76 10.97
CA GLU A 270 -7.82 33.68 9.53
C GLU A 270 -6.89 32.50 9.22
N ARG A 271 -5.82 32.35 10.01
CA ARG A 271 -4.92 31.19 9.97
C ARG A 271 -5.68 29.90 10.26
N ARG A 272 -6.56 29.89 11.27
CA ARG A 272 -7.39 28.73 11.60
C ARG A 272 -8.25 28.31 10.42
N GLN A 273 -8.99 29.24 9.81
CA GLN A 273 -9.85 28.94 8.67
C GLN A 273 -9.04 28.37 7.50
N THR A 274 -7.92 29.01 7.17
CA THR A 274 -7.05 28.59 6.06
C THR A 274 -6.48 27.18 6.28
N LEU A 275 -5.95 26.90 7.47
CA LEU A 275 -5.38 25.59 7.79
C LEU A 275 -6.44 24.49 7.89
N CYS A 276 -7.64 24.79 8.41
CA CYS A 276 -8.75 23.82 8.45
C CYS A 276 -9.23 23.47 7.04
N ALA A 277 -9.40 24.47 6.16
CA ALA A 277 -9.78 24.22 4.76
C ALA A 277 -8.75 23.35 4.05
N LYS A 278 -7.46 23.69 4.19
CA LYS A 278 -6.35 22.92 3.61
C LYS A 278 -6.29 21.49 4.15
N TYR A 279 -6.49 21.30 5.46
CA TYR A 279 -6.53 19.96 6.06
C TYR A 279 -7.67 19.12 5.48
N ASN A 280 -8.88 19.70 5.36
CA ASN A 280 -10.03 19.00 4.82
C ASN A 280 -9.85 18.63 3.36
N GLU A 281 -9.23 19.50 2.56
CA GLU A 281 -8.90 19.25 1.16
C GLU A 281 -7.88 18.10 0.99
N LEU A 282 -6.85 18.06 1.83
CA LEU A 282 -5.77 17.07 1.71
C LEU A 282 -6.11 15.71 2.33
N PHE A 283 -6.79 15.69 3.47
CA PHE A 283 -6.96 14.48 4.28
C PHE A 283 -8.41 14.03 4.44
N ASN A 284 -9.38 14.94 4.40
CA ASN A 284 -10.80 14.63 4.54
C ASN A 284 -11.51 14.59 3.17
N SER A 285 -10.93 13.77 2.28
CA SER A 285 -11.33 13.69 0.87
C SER A 285 -11.61 12.27 0.41
N THR A 286 -11.14 11.26 1.15
CA THR A 286 -11.27 9.85 0.76
C THR A 286 -12.50 9.21 1.39
N ARG A 287 -13.46 8.80 0.56
CA ARG A 287 -14.57 7.94 0.98
C ARG A 287 -14.21 6.48 0.71
N PRO A 288 -14.19 5.58 1.71
CA PRO A 288 -13.96 4.16 1.48
C PRO A 288 -15.00 3.55 0.53
N ARG A 289 -14.57 2.60 -0.30
CA ARG A 289 -15.48 1.80 -1.13
C ARG A 289 -16.10 0.69 -0.28
N GLU A 290 -17.40 0.52 -0.41
CA GLU A 290 -18.13 -0.61 0.15
C GLU A 290 -18.39 -1.63 -0.96
N TYR A 291 -17.98 -2.87 -0.76
CA TYR A 291 -18.12 -3.94 -1.74
C TYR A 291 -19.29 -4.85 -1.38
N ASP A 292 -20.13 -5.14 -2.37
CA ASP A 292 -21.16 -6.17 -2.29
C ASP A 292 -20.81 -7.31 -3.25
N GLY A 293 -20.74 -8.53 -2.73
CA GLY A 293 -20.50 -9.75 -3.51
C GLY A 293 -21.73 -10.63 -3.70
N SER A 294 -22.93 -10.15 -3.37
CA SER A 294 -24.17 -10.92 -3.39
C SER A 294 -24.53 -11.50 -4.77
N HIS A 295 -24.05 -10.88 -5.85
CA HIS A 295 -24.25 -11.34 -7.22
C HIS A 295 -23.32 -12.48 -7.66
N LEU A 296 -22.23 -12.74 -6.93
CA LEU A 296 -21.24 -13.76 -7.28
C LEU A 296 -21.82 -15.19 -7.22
N LYS A 297 -21.49 -16.03 -8.21
CA LYS A 297 -22.10 -17.37 -8.39
C LYS A 297 -21.15 -18.56 -8.21
N PHE A 298 -19.83 -18.34 -8.15
CA PHE A 298 -18.79 -19.35 -7.93
C PHE A 298 -18.97 -20.69 -8.66
N PRO A 299 -19.05 -20.71 -10.01
CA PRO A 299 -19.12 -21.97 -10.76
C PRO A 299 -17.95 -22.92 -10.43
N GLY A 300 -18.24 -24.21 -10.29
CA GLY A 300 -17.24 -25.23 -9.93
C GLY A 300 -16.96 -25.36 -8.42
N MET A 301 -17.46 -24.42 -7.60
CA MET A 301 -17.42 -24.55 -6.15
C MET A 301 -18.38 -25.65 -5.68
N THR A 302 -17.99 -26.40 -4.65
CA THR A 302 -18.86 -27.42 -4.04
C THR A 302 -20.16 -26.81 -3.50
N PRO A 303 -21.33 -27.42 -3.73
CA PRO A 303 -22.61 -26.93 -3.19
C PRO A 303 -22.73 -27.10 -1.66
N ASP A 304 -21.85 -27.90 -1.04
CA ASP A 304 -21.89 -28.17 0.40
C ASP A 304 -21.38 -27.01 1.26
N ILE A 305 -20.64 -26.09 0.65
CA ILE A 305 -20.03 -24.95 1.34
C ILE A 305 -20.70 -23.70 0.79
N THR A 306 -21.35 -22.94 1.68
CA THR A 306 -21.89 -21.62 1.36
C THR A 306 -21.04 -20.56 2.03
N LEU A 307 -20.48 -19.65 1.23
CA LEU A 307 -19.73 -18.51 1.74
C LEU A 307 -20.68 -17.54 2.46
N ARG A 308 -20.23 -16.99 3.59
CA ARG A 308 -20.98 -15.99 4.36
C ARG A 308 -20.95 -14.63 3.66
N PRO A 309 -21.90 -13.72 3.96
CA PRO A 309 -21.93 -12.39 3.34
C PRO A 309 -20.60 -11.62 3.39
N HIS A 310 -19.89 -11.66 4.52
CA HIS A 310 -18.59 -10.98 4.64
C HIS A 310 -17.51 -11.58 3.72
N GLN A 311 -17.56 -12.90 3.48
CA GLN A 311 -16.63 -13.59 2.58
C GLN A 311 -16.94 -13.24 1.12
N LEU A 312 -18.22 -13.14 0.76
CA LEU A 312 -18.66 -12.68 -0.56
C LEU A 312 -18.14 -11.27 -0.83
N ASN A 313 -18.29 -10.36 0.13
CA ASN A 313 -17.82 -8.98 0.01
C ASN A 313 -16.29 -8.90 -0.06
N ALA A 314 -15.57 -9.77 0.67
CA ALA A 314 -14.12 -9.87 0.59
C ALA A 314 -13.64 -10.40 -0.77
N VAL A 315 -14.37 -11.35 -1.37
CA VAL A 315 -14.11 -11.78 -2.74
C VAL A 315 -14.37 -10.63 -3.72
N ALA A 316 -15.50 -9.93 -3.61
CA ALA A 316 -15.82 -8.78 -4.46
C ALA A 316 -14.75 -7.68 -4.36
N HIS A 317 -14.23 -7.42 -3.16
CA HIS A 317 -13.11 -6.51 -2.95
C HIS A 317 -11.87 -6.95 -3.73
N GLN A 318 -11.51 -8.24 -3.66
CA GLN A 318 -10.37 -8.78 -4.41
C GLN A 318 -10.58 -8.75 -5.93
N LEU A 319 -11.81 -8.88 -6.43
CA LEU A 319 -12.11 -8.90 -7.86
C LEU A 319 -12.19 -7.50 -8.47
N TYR A 320 -12.83 -6.56 -7.77
CA TYR A 320 -13.19 -5.24 -8.30
C TYR A 320 -12.34 -4.10 -7.74
N GLY A 321 -11.64 -4.35 -6.63
CA GLY A 321 -10.68 -3.42 -6.07
C GLY A 321 -9.29 -3.55 -6.69
N ASP A 322 -8.38 -2.75 -6.15
CA ASP A 322 -6.95 -2.87 -6.39
C ASP A 322 -6.34 -3.92 -5.45
N ASN A 323 -5.03 -3.89 -5.26
CA ASN A 323 -4.34 -4.76 -4.30
C ASN A 323 -5.01 -4.73 -2.92
N THR A 324 -5.29 -5.90 -2.38
CA THR A 324 -6.22 -6.04 -1.25
C THR A 324 -5.54 -6.65 -0.01
N LEU A 325 -5.75 -6.04 1.16
CA LEU A 325 -5.35 -6.60 2.45
C LEU A 325 -6.58 -7.19 3.19
N LEU A 326 -6.61 -8.51 3.34
CA LEU A 326 -7.63 -9.21 4.14
C LEU A 326 -7.29 -9.16 5.64
N ALA A 327 -7.60 -8.04 6.29
CA ALA A 327 -7.35 -7.81 7.73
C ALA A 327 -8.42 -8.44 8.66
N HIS A 328 -8.95 -9.62 8.32
CA HIS A 328 -9.92 -10.33 9.14
C HIS A 328 -9.28 -11.06 10.33
N CYS A 329 -10.06 -11.24 11.41
CA CYS A 329 -9.65 -12.01 12.58
C CYS A 329 -9.34 -13.48 12.22
N VAL A 330 -8.57 -14.15 13.09
CA VAL A 330 -8.25 -15.58 12.93
C VAL A 330 -9.54 -16.40 12.93
N GLY A 331 -9.68 -17.32 11.97
CA GLY A 331 -10.88 -18.14 11.81
C GLY A 331 -12.02 -17.51 11.01
N ALA A 332 -11.87 -16.30 10.48
CA ALA A 332 -12.91 -15.64 9.66
C ALA A 332 -13.16 -16.29 8.28
N GLY A 333 -12.32 -17.25 7.88
CA GLY A 333 -12.44 -17.96 6.61
C GLY A 333 -11.62 -17.38 5.45
N LYS A 334 -10.52 -16.67 5.74
CA LYS A 334 -9.60 -16.05 4.75
C LYS A 334 -9.10 -17.02 3.68
N THR A 335 -8.83 -18.27 4.05
CA THR A 335 -8.40 -19.32 3.11
C THR A 335 -9.42 -19.51 1.99
N PHE A 336 -10.71 -19.64 2.32
CA PHE A 336 -11.77 -19.79 1.31
C PHE A 336 -12.01 -18.48 0.55
N GLU A 337 -11.87 -17.32 1.18
CA GLU A 337 -11.93 -16.02 0.49
C GLU A 337 -10.87 -15.93 -0.62
N MET A 338 -9.62 -16.33 -0.34
CA MET A 338 -8.51 -16.27 -1.30
C MET A 338 -8.66 -17.32 -2.41
N ILE A 339 -9.07 -18.56 -2.08
CA ILE A 339 -9.31 -19.62 -3.07
C ILE A 339 -10.46 -19.23 -4.02
N ALA A 340 -11.58 -18.77 -3.46
CA ALA A 340 -12.74 -18.37 -4.24
C ALA A 340 -12.42 -17.17 -5.15
N ALA A 341 -11.66 -16.19 -4.65
CA ALA A 341 -11.20 -15.06 -5.46
C ALA A 341 -10.26 -15.50 -6.60
N ALA A 342 -9.34 -16.43 -6.36
CA ALA A 342 -8.44 -16.92 -7.41
C ALA A 342 -9.20 -17.62 -8.55
N MET A 343 -10.12 -18.53 -8.20
CA MET A 343 -10.92 -19.25 -9.18
C MET A 343 -11.85 -18.32 -9.96
N GLU A 344 -12.49 -17.38 -9.27
CA GLU A 344 -13.39 -16.43 -9.90
C GLU A 344 -12.63 -15.41 -10.77
N SER A 345 -11.45 -14.97 -10.34
CA SER A 345 -10.55 -14.12 -11.15
C SER A 345 -10.17 -14.82 -12.46
N LYS A 346 -9.80 -16.11 -12.40
CA LYS A 346 -9.47 -16.89 -13.59
C LYS A 346 -10.68 -17.07 -14.51
N ARG A 347 -11.86 -17.37 -13.94
CA ARG A 347 -13.11 -17.52 -14.71
C ARG A 347 -13.52 -16.25 -15.44
N LEU A 348 -13.37 -15.10 -14.78
CA LEU A 348 -13.66 -13.78 -15.34
C LEU A 348 -12.58 -13.27 -16.30
N GLY A 349 -11.47 -14.00 -16.46
CA GLY A 349 -10.34 -13.59 -17.30
C GLY A 349 -9.51 -12.45 -16.71
N LEU A 350 -9.65 -12.17 -15.40
CA LEU A 350 -8.88 -11.15 -14.68
C LEU A 350 -7.46 -11.59 -14.36
N CYS A 351 -7.21 -12.90 -14.33
CA CYS A 351 -5.88 -13.48 -14.22
C CYS A 351 -5.80 -14.81 -14.99
N GLN A 352 -4.59 -15.25 -15.29
CA GLN A 352 -4.32 -16.54 -15.93
C GLN A 352 -3.75 -17.56 -14.95
N LYS A 353 -2.86 -17.14 -14.04
CA LYS A 353 -2.13 -18.03 -13.14
C LYS A 353 -1.93 -17.42 -11.76
N SER A 354 -2.60 -18.02 -10.77
CA SER A 354 -2.49 -17.64 -9.37
C SER A 354 -1.35 -18.37 -8.65
N LEU A 355 -0.57 -17.65 -7.85
CA LEU A 355 0.44 -18.19 -6.94
C LEU A 355 0.07 -17.89 -5.49
N PHE A 356 -0.01 -18.92 -4.67
CA PHE A 356 -0.25 -18.85 -3.24
C PHE A 356 1.06 -19.05 -2.48
N VAL A 357 1.39 -18.09 -1.63
CA VAL A 357 2.58 -18.07 -0.79
C VAL A 357 2.16 -18.24 0.66
N VAL A 358 2.38 -19.44 1.21
CA VAL A 358 1.81 -19.86 2.49
C VAL A 358 2.90 -20.31 3.48
N PRO A 359 2.61 -20.39 4.80
CA PRO A 359 3.55 -20.98 5.74
C PRO A 359 3.99 -22.39 5.30
N ASN A 360 5.29 -22.69 5.35
CA ASN A 360 5.86 -23.91 4.73
C ASN A 360 5.25 -25.24 5.22
N HIS A 361 4.64 -25.26 6.41
CA HIS A 361 4.04 -26.45 7.00
C HIS A 361 2.56 -26.60 6.62
N LEU A 362 1.96 -25.60 5.98
CA LEU A 362 0.55 -25.57 5.58
C LEU A 362 0.35 -25.81 4.08
N THR A 363 1.40 -26.01 3.27
CA THR A 363 1.29 -26.15 1.81
C THR A 363 0.36 -27.30 1.41
N GLU A 364 0.45 -28.47 2.08
CA GLU A 364 -0.41 -29.63 1.84
C GLU A 364 -1.86 -29.38 2.31
N GLN A 365 -2.02 -28.69 3.45
CA GLN A 365 -3.34 -28.32 3.96
C GLN A 365 -4.05 -27.36 3.01
N TRP A 366 -3.37 -26.33 2.53
CA TRP A 366 -3.90 -25.40 1.53
C TRP A 366 -4.31 -26.11 0.25
N ALA A 367 -3.53 -27.09 -0.22
CA ALA A 367 -3.91 -27.89 -1.38
C ALA A 367 -5.19 -28.70 -1.14
N SER A 368 -5.34 -29.28 0.06
CA SER A 368 -6.56 -30.00 0.48
C SER A 368 -7.77 -29.06 0.56
N ASP A 369 -7.61 -27.88 1.17
CA ASP A 369 -8.68 -26.87 1.28
C ASP A 369 -9.11 -26.33 -0.09
N PHE A 370 -8.15 -26.16 -1.01
CA PHE A 370 -8.42 -25.77 -2.40
C PHE A 370 -9.30 -26.80 -3.10
N LEU A 371 -8.94 -28.09 -3.04
CA LEU A 371 -9.70 -29.18 -3.66
C LEU A 371 -11.01 -29.48 -2.93
N ARG A 372 -11.08 -29.17 -1.63
CA ARG A 372 -12.33 -29.24 -0.87
C ARG A 372 -13.34 -28.22 -1.37
N LEU A 373 -12.91 -26.98 -1.62
CA LEU A 373 -13.78 -25.92 -2.12
C LEU A 373 -14.06 -26.06 -3.62
N TYR A 374 -13.05 -26.41 -4.41
CA TYR A 374 -13.11 -26.61 -5.87
C TYR A 374 -12.54 -27.98 -6.26
N PRO A 375 -13.35 -29.06 -6.21
CA PRO A 375 -12.89 -30.42 -6.49
C PRO A 375 -12.34 -30.66 -7.90
N GLY A 376 -12.70 -29.80 -8.87
CA GLY A 376 -12.25 -29.88 -10.25
C GLY A 376 -11.01 -29.04 -10.59
N ALA A 377 -10.41 -28.34 -9.61
CA ALA A 377 -9.30 -27.43 -9.86
C ALA A 377 -7.99 -28.18 -10.16
N ASN A 378 -7.23 -27.72 -11.16
CA ASN A 378 -5.90 -28.21 -11.48
C ASN A 378 -4.84 -27.42 -10.71
N ILE A 379 -4.37 -27.93 -9.57
CA ILE A 379 -3.42 -27.24 -8.71
C ILE A 379 -2.04 -27.90 -8.69
N LEU A 380 -1.00 -27.11 -8.47
CA LEU A 380 0.37 -27.58 -8.21
C LEU A 380 0.84 -27.13 -6.82
N ALA A 381 0.96 -28.04 -5.87
CA ALA A 381 1.50 -27.75 -4.54
C ALA A 381 2.97 -28.19 -4.43
N ALA A 382 3.81 -27.34 -3.85
CA ALA A 382 5.22 -27.62 -3.63
C ALA A 382 5.44 -28.48 -2.38
N THR A 383 6.39 -29.40 -2.48
CA THR A 383 6.91 -30.18 -1.36
C THR A 383 8.30 -29.68 -0.95
N LYS A 384 8.81 -30.10 0.20
CA LYS A 384 10.17 -29.76 0.65
C LYS A 384 11.25 -30.16 -0.36
N LYS A 385 11.05 -31.26 -1.10
CA LYS A 385 12.02 -31.80 -2.06
C LYS A 385 12.11 -30.99 -3.36
N ASP A 386 11.05 -30.27 -3.71
CA ASP A 386 10.99 -29.52 -4.97
C ASP A 386 11.98 -28.33 -5.01
N PHE A 387 12.38 -27.81 -3.85
CA PHE A 387 13.32 -26.70 -3.71
C PHE A 387 14.71 -27.11 -3.22
N GLU A 388 15.03 -28.40 -3.32
CA GLU A 388 16.42 -28.87 -3.30
C GLU A 388 17.12 -28.38 -4.59
N PRO A 389 18.43 -28.06 -4.56
CA PRO A 389 19.14 -27.48 -5.70
C PRO A 389 18.97 -28.23 -7.02
N ALA A 390 18.91 -29.57 -6.96
CA ALA A 390 18.73 -30.43 -8.13
C ALA A 390 17.32 -30.35 -8.75
N ASN A 391 16.29 -30.08 -7.95
CA ASN A 391 14.88 -30.15 -8.37
C ASN A 391 14.26 -28.78 -8.65
N ARG A 392 14.80 -27.70 -8.05
CA ARG A 392 14.27 -26.34 -8.14
C ARG A 392 14.01 -25.89 -9.58
N LYS A 393 14.98 -26.11 -10.47
CA LYS A 393 14.84 -25.74 -11.89
C LYS A 393 13.68 -26.48 -12.56
N LYS A 394 13.56 -27.78 -12.31
CA LYS A 394 12.47 -28.62 -12.84
C LYS A 394 11.11 -28.17 -12.29
N PHE A 395 11.01 -27.86 -11.00
CA PHE A 395 9.76 -27.40 -10.41
C PHE A 395 9.33 -26.03 -10.96
N CYS A 396 10.23 -25.05 -11.03
CA CYS A 396 9.91 -23.75 -11.62
C CYS A 396 9.55 -23.86 -13.11
N SER A 397 10.22 -24.74 -13.88
CA SER A 397 9.83 -25.01 -15.27
C SER A 397 8.42 -25.61 -15.37
N ARG A 398 8.03 -26.49 -14.45
CA ARG A 398 6.64 -27.01 -14.41
C ARG A 398 5.64 -25.90 -14.16
N ILE A 399 5.92 -24.98 -13.23
CA ILE A 399 5.06 -23.80 -13.00
C ILE A 399 4.91 -23.00 -14.29
N ALA A 400 6.03 -22.71 -14.97
CA ALA A 400 6.03 -21.90 -16.18
C ALA A 400 5.22 -22.53 -17.32
N THR A 401 5.40 -23.83 -17.58
CA THR A 401 4.82 -24.50 -18.75
C THR A 401 3.46 -25.17 -18.50
N GLY A 402 3.04 -25.33 -17.24
CA GLY A 402 1.78 -25.97 -16.90
C GLY A 402 0.60 -25.01 -16.87
N ASP A 403 -0.55 -25.46 -17.35
CA ASP A 403 -1.84 -24.78 -17.21
C ASP A 403 -2.48 -25.16 -15.87
N TYR A 404 -2.06 -24.50 -14.81
CA TYR A 404 -2.62 -24.66 -13.46
C TYR A 404 -3.60 -23.54 -13.15
N ASP A 405 -4.65 -23.86 -12.40
CA ASP A 405 -5.55 -22.88 -11.81
C ASP A 405 -4.87 -22.14 -10.66
N ALA A 406 -4.08 -22.85 -9.87
CA ALA A 406 -3.28 -22.28 -8.81
C ALA A 406 -1.99 -23.07 -8.56
N VAL A 407 -0.95 -22.35 -8.14
CA VAL A 407 0.30 -22.92 -7.66
C VAL A 407 0.46 -22.55 -6.18
N ILE A 408 0.81 -23.49 -5.32
CA ILE A 408 0.92 -23.29 -3.87
C ILE A 408 2.36 -23.57 -3.45
N ILE A 409 3.04 -22.57 -2.89
CA ILE A 409 4.43 -22.64 -2.44
C ILE A 409 4.59 -22.13 -1.02
N GLY A 410 5.61 -22.63 -0.33
CA GLY A 410 5.99 -22.14 1.00
C GLY A 410 6.74 -20.81 0.97
N HIS A 411 6.66 -20.02 2.04
CA HIS A 411 7.42 -18.76 2.21
C HIS A 411 8.90 -18.89 1.86
N THR A 412 9.58 -19.92 2.36
CA THR A 412 11.02 -20.12 2.11
C THR A 412 11.34 -20.51 0.67
N GLN A 413 10.38 -21.09 -0.03
CA GLN A 413 10.50 -21.47 -1.42
C GLN A 413 10.31 -20.24 -2.31
N PHE A 414 9.34 -19.38 -1.97
CA PHE A 414 9.13 -18.10 -2.63
C PHE A 414 10.37 -17.19 -2.59
N GLU A 415 11.04 -17.10 -1.43
CA GLU A 415 12.29 -16.35 -1.25
C GLU A 415 13.45 -16.89 -2.11
N LYS A 416 13.39 -18.14 -2.56
CA LYS A 416 14.41 -18.76 -3.43
C LYS A 416 14.17 -18.53 -4.93
N ILE A 417 13.09 -17.85 -5.30
CA ILE A 417 12.76 -17.48 -6.68
C ILE A 417 13.07 -15.98 -6.85
N PRO A 418 14.25 -15.62 -7.38
CA PRO A 418 14.63 -14.22 -7.52
C PRO A 418 13.93 -13.56 -8.72
N LEU A 419 13.83 -12.24 -8.71
CA LEU A 419 13.62 -11.45 -9.94
C LEU A 419 14.87 -11.52 -10.82
N SER A 420 14.71 -11.21 -12.10
CA SER A 420 15.83 -11.07 -13.03
C SER A 420 16.84 -10.02 -12.57
N MET A 421 18.13 -10.24 -12.88
CA MET A 421 19.19 -9.28 -12.56
C MET A 421 18.93 -7.92 -13.20
N GLU A 422 18.44 -7.90 -14.44
CA GLU A 422 18.07 -6.69 -15.17
C GLU A 422 17.03 -5.87 -14.40
N ARG A 423 16.00 -6.54 -13.85
CA ARG A 423 14.96 -5.84 -13.11
C ARG A 423 15.43 -5.36 -11.75
N GLN A 424 16.22 -6.17 -11.05
CA GLN A 424 16.84 -5.73 -9.79
C GLN A 424 17.77 -4.52 -10.01
N ALA A 425 18.52 -4.49 -11.12
CA ALA A 425 19.35 -3.35 -11.50
C ALA A 425 18.49 -2.13 -11.82
N ALA A 426 17.47 -2.26 -12.70
CA ALA A 426 16.57 -1.18 -13.09
C ALA A 426 15.85 -0.53 -11.89
N MET A 427 15.49 -1.33 -10.87
CA MET A 427 14.92 -0.81 -9.64
C MET A 427 15.91 0.05 -8.84
N ILE A 428 17.16 -0.38 -8.72
CA ILE A 428 18.21 0.39 -8.03
C ILE A 428 18.55 1.66 -8.82
N GLU A 429 18.61 1.57 -10.15
CA GLU A 429 18.84 2.70 -11.05
C GLU A 429 17.72 3.73 -10.94
N ARG A 430 16.45 3.31 -10.93
CA ARG A 430 15.31 4.22 -10.72
C ARG A 430 15.44 4.99 -9.40
N GLN A 431 15.82 4.31 -8.31
CA GLN A 431 16.09 4.95 -7.02
C GLN A 431 17.28 5.93 -7.08
N ILE A 432 18.33 5.61 -7.84
CA ILE A 432 19.47 6.52 -8.05
C ILE A 432 19.00 7.76 -8.81
N THR A 433 18.26 7.60 -9.91
CA THR A 433 17.73 8.71 -10.72
C THR A 433 16.82 9.63 -9.91
N GLU A 434 15.93 9.07 -9.09
CA GLU A 434 15.09 9.86 -8.17
C GLU A 434 15.93 10.72 -7.22
N ILE A 435 17.01 10.15 -6.66
CA ILE A 435 17.94 10.89 -5.79
C ILE A 435 18.75 11.93 -6.58
N GLU A 436 19.12 11.66 -7.83
CA GLU A 436 19.82 12.63 -8.68
C GLU A 436 18.93 13.83 -9.01
N MET A 437 17.69 13.59 -9.44
CA MET A 437 16.70 14.63 -9.68
C MET A 437 16.45 15.45 -8.40
N ALA A 438 16.39 14.79 -7.24
CA ALA A 438 16.30 15.44 -5.94
C ALA A 438 17.48 16.39 -5.67
N ILE A 439 18.71 15.94 -5.95
CA ILE A 439 19.93 16.74 -5.77
C ILE A 439 19.91 17.95 -6.71
N GLU A 440 19.50 17.78 -7.97
CA GLU A 440 19.41 18.85 -8.95
C GLU A 440 18.39 19.92 -8.55
N ALA A 441 17.19 19.51 -8.14
CA ALA A 441 16.16 20.41 -7.64
C ALA A 441 16.67 21.24 -6.45
N VAL A 442 17.28 20.59 -5.46
CA VAL A 442 17.86 21.28 -4.29
C VAL A 442 18.98 22.24 -4.69
N LYS A 443 19.82 21.91 -5.68
CA LYS A 443 20.86 22.81 -6.19
C LYS A 443 20.26 24.03 -6.89
N ALA A 444 19.23 23.84 -7.72
CA ALA A 444 18.56 24.91 -8.44
C ALA A 444 17.89 25.91 -7.49
N GLU A 445 17.33 25.42 -6.39
CA GLU A 445 16.70 26.23 -5.32
C GLU A 445 17.70 26.92 -4.40
N LYS A 446 19.02 26.80 -4.64
CA LYS A 446 20.10 27.21 -3.72
C LYS A 446 19.93 26.59 -2.32
N GLY A 447 19.37 25.39 -2.27
CA GLY A 447 19.18 24.63 -1.04
C GLY A 447 20.51 24.30 -0.36
N GLU A 448 20.44 24.00 0.94
CA GLU A 448 21.64 23.88 1.76
C GLU A 448 22.53 22.69 1.36
N ARG A 449 23.86 22.91 1.41
CA ARG A 449 24.89 21.89 1.17
C ARG A 449 24.72 20.64 2.04
N TYR A 450 24.09 20.75 3.21
CA TYR A 450 23.86 19.64 4.12
C TYR A 450 22.91 18.59 3.52
N THR A 451 21.78 19.02 2.96
CA THR A 451 20.78 18.14 2.33
C THR A 451 21.39 17.41 1.13
N ILE A 452 22.17 18.13 0.31
CA ILE A 452 22.89 17.57 -0.84
C ILE A 452 23.85 16.45 -0.39
N LYS A 453 24.67 16.70 0.64
CA LYS A 453 25.65 15.72 1.15
C LYS A 453 25.00 14.42 1.64
N GLN A 454 23.81 14.51 2.22
CA GLN A 454 23.09 13.33 2.69
C GLN A 454 22.55 12.51 1.52
N MET A 455 21.96 13.16 0.51
CA MET A 455 21.49 12.50 -0.71
C MET A 455 22.64 11.84 -1.47
N GLU A 456 23.80 12.50 -1.58
CA GLU A 456 25.02 11.92 -2.17
C GLU A 456 25.50 10.66 -1.43
N LYS A 457 25.37 10.62 -0.10
CA LYS A 457 25.70 9.42 0.69
C LYS A 457 24.78 8.26 0.37
N THR A 458 23.47 8.51 0.26
CA THR A 458 22.49 7.48 -0.10
C THR A 458 22.75 6.97 -1.51
N LYS A 459 22.96 7.88 -2.48
CA LYS A 459 23.35 7.53 -3.86
C LYS A 459 24.55 6.60 -3.88
N LYS A 460 25.65 6.95 -3.19
CA LYS A 460 26.86 6.13 -3.11
C LYS A 460 26.60 4.73 -2.54
N SER A 461 25.65 4.59 -1.63
CA SER A 461 25.24 3.29 -1.08
C SER A 461 24.50 2.44 -2.11
N LEU A 462 23.63 3.05 -2.91
CA LEU A 462 22.92 2.39 -4.01
C LEU A 462 23.87 2.00 -5.14
N ASP A 463 24.81 2.88 -5.53
CA ASP A 463 25.86 2.58 -6.51
C ASP A 463 26.69 1.35 -6.11
N ALA A 464 27.04 1.26 -4.82
CA ALA A 464 27.76 0.11 -4.26
C ALA A 464 26.92 -1.18 -4.22
N ARG A 465 25.58 -1.06 -4.16
CA ARG A 465 24.65 -2.21 -4.26
C ARG A 465 24.51 -2.66 -5.71
N LEU A 466 24.36 -1.72 -6.65
CA LEU A 466 24.29 -1.99 -8.09
C LEU A 466 25.59 -2.65 -8.59
N SER A 467 26.75 -2.15 -8.16
CA SER A 467 28.06 -2.73 -8.51
C SER A 467 28.19 -4.17 -8.03
N ARG A 468 27.66 -4.49 -6.84
CA ARG A 468 27.63 -5.86 -6.30
C ARG A 468 26.68 -6.78 -7.06
N LEU A 469 25.59 -6.24 -7.59
CA LEU A 469 24.60 -6.98 -8.36
C LEU A 469 25.13 -7.36 -9.75
N ASN A 470 25.94 -6.48 -10.34
CA ASN A 470 26.62 -6.71 -11.61
C ASN A 470 27.84 -7.64 -11.52
N ASP A 471 28.25 -8.05 -10.31
CA ASP A 471 29.31 -9.03 -10.12
C ASP A 471 28.86 -10.41 -10.61
N THR A 472 29.34 -10.77 -11.81
CA THR A 472 28.94 -11.95 -12.58
C THR A 472 29.46 -13.29 -12.04
N SER A 473 30.18 -13.27 -10.91
CA SER A 473 30.75 -14.48 -10.26
C SER A 473 29.70 -15.45 -9.67
N ARG A 474 28.41 -15.07 -9.62
CA ARG A 474 27.32 -15.88 -9.04
C ARG A 474 26.13 -16.10 -10.00
N LYS A 475 26.39 -16.36 -11.28
CA LYS A 475 25.33 -16.72 -12.24
C LYS A 475 24.82 -18.14 -11.98
N ASP A 476 23.87 -18.25 -11.07
CA ASP A 476 23.08 -19.46 -10.90
C ASP A 476 22.00 -19.48 -12.00
N ASN A 477 21.93 -20.55 -12.80
CA ASN A 477 21.00 -20.72 -13.92
C ASN A 477 19.57 -21.03 -13.39
N VAL A 478 18.99 -20.08 -12.65
CA VAL A 478 17.74 -20.22 -11.92
C VAL A 478 16.60 -19.58 -12.71
N VAL A 479 15.45 -20.24 -12.73
CA VAL A 479 14.21 -19.68 -13.29
C VAL A 479 13.79 -18.48 -12.45
N THR A 480 13.61 -17.32 -13.07
CA THR A 480 13.25 -16.08 -12.37
C THR A 480 11.73 -16.00 -12.12
N PHE A 481 11.31 -15.10 -11.23
CA PHE A 481 9.89 -14.92 -10.90
C PHE A 481 9.05 -14.56 -12.13
N GLU A 482 9.59 -13.70 -13.00
CA GLU A 482 8.94 -13.29 -14.25
C GLU A 482 8.68 -14.47 -15.19
N GLN A 483 9.61 -15.44 -15.22
CA GLN A 483 9.50 -16.62 -16.07
C GLN A 483 8.45 -17.62 -15.60
N LEU A 484 7.91 -17.48 -14.39
CA LEU A 484 6.81 -18.33 -13.91
C LEU A 484 5.48 -18.04 -14.63
N GLY A 485 5.34 -16.82 -15.18
CA GLY A 485 4.10 -16.36 -15.80
C GLY A 485 2.95 -16.27 -14.80
N VAL A 486 3.24 -15.79 -13.58
CA VAL A 486 2.26 -15.53 -12.52
C VAL A 486 1.78 -14.09 -12.65
N ASP A 487 0.46 -13.91 -12.67
CA ASP A 487 -0.21 -12.60 -12.77
C ASP A 487 -1.19 -12.34 -11.62
N ARG A 488 -1.31 -13.29 -10.67
CA ARG A 488 -2.00 -13.08 -9.39
C ARG A 488 -1.24 -13.72 -8.23
N LEU A 489 -1.00 -12.98 -7.16
CA LEU A 489 -0.18 -13.39 -6.01
C LEU A 489 -0.96 -13.27 -4.70
N PHE A 490 -1.25 -14.40 -4.08
CA PHE A 490 -1.91 -14.48 -2.78
C PHE A 490 -0.87 -14.78 -1.69
N VAL A 491 -0.70 -13.88 -0.71
CA VAL A 491 0.30 -14.05 0.36
C VAL A 491 -0.38 -14.22 1.72
N ASP A 492 -0.35 -15.44 2.24
CA ASP A 492 -0.79 -15.72 3.60
C ASP A 492 0.29 -15.34 4.63
N GLU A 493 -0.16 -14.83 5.77
CA GLU A 493 0.70 -14.27 6.82
C GLU A 493 1.68 -13.19 6.34
N SER A 494 1.17 -12.27 5.51
CA SER A 494 1.92 -11.14 4.92
C SER A 494 2.60 -10.23 5.94
N HIS A 495 2.11 -10.20 7.19
CA HIS A 495 2.72 -9.47 8.29
C HIS A 495 4.20 -9.88 8.56
N ASN A 496 4.61 -11.06 8.09
CA ASN A 496 6.00 -11.52 8.12
C ASN A 496 6.95 -10.71 7.22
N TYR A 497 6.42 -9.94 6.27
CA TYR A 497 7.17 -9.13 5.31
C TYR A 497 7.13 -7.62 5.60
N LYS A 498 6.66 -7.18 6.77
CA LYS A 498 6.47 -5.76 7.11
C LYS A 498 7.75 -4.90 7.28
N ASN A 499 8.93 -5.52 7.40
CA ASN A 499 10.18 -4.82 7.72
C ASN A 499 10.94 -4.37 6.45
N LEU A 500 10.28 -3.56 5.61
CA LEU A 500 10.91 -2.91 4.47
C LEU A 500 11.84 -1.77 4.93
N PHE A 501 12.90 -1.49 4.18
CA PHE A 501 13.71 -0.31 4.43
C PHE A 501 12.87 0.96 4.27
N LEU A 502 12.84 1.80 5.30
CA LEU A 502 12.14 3.08 5.29
C LEU A 502 13.14 4.21 5.54
N TYR A 503 13.13 5.20 4.65
CA TYR A 503 13.80 6.47 4.91
C TYR A 503 12.91 7.30 5.84
N THR A 504 13.32 7.46 7.10
CA THR A 504 12.61 8.31 8.07
C THR A 504 13.56 9.27 8.77
N LYS A 505 13.08 10.49 9.00
CA LYS A 505 13.78 11.49 9.82
C LYS A 505 13.70 11.19 11.32
N MET A 506 12.72 10.38 11.73
CA MET A 506 12.53 9.94 13.12
C MET A 506 13.56 8.88 13.52
N ARG A 507 13.86 8.80 14.81
CA ARG A 507 14.76 7.79 15.37
C ARG A 507 14.06 7.06 16.52
N ASN A 508 14.39 5.78 16.69
CA ASN A 508 13.89 4.95 17.81
C ASN A 508 12.35 4.89 17.90
N VAL A 509 11.65 4.89 16.77
CA VAL A 509 10.18 4.72 16.77
C VAL A 509 9.86 3.26 17.06
N ALA A 510 9.09 3.01 18.12
CA ALA A 510 8.67 1.66 18.49
C ALA A 510 7.92 0.99 17.32
N GLY A 511 8.31 -0.25 16.99
CA GLY A 511 7.70 -1.01 15.90
C GLY A 511 8.23 -0.70 14.50
N ILE A 512 9.06 0.32 14.30
CA ILE A 512 9.71 0.63 13.02
C ILE A 512 11.19 0.21 13.09
N ALA A 513 11.53 -0.89 12.43
CA ALA A 513 12.90 -1.34 12.33
C ALA A 513 13.70 -0.41 11.38
N GLN A 514 14.89 0.03 11.80
CA GLN A 514 15.81 0.79 10.94
C GLN A 514 16.71 -0.12 10.08
N THR A 515 16.61 -1.43 10.25
CA THR A 515 17.37 -2.44 9.52
C THR A 515 16.48 -3.13 8.50
N GLU A 516 16.91 -3.12 7.24
CA GLU A 516 16.25 -3.78 6.11
C GLU A 516 16.22 -5.30 6.30
N ALA A 517 15.03 -5.90 6.21
CA ALA A 517 14.92 -7.36 6.07
C ALA A 517 14.96 -7.73 4.58
N GLN A 518 15.97 -8.50 4.16
CA GLN A 518 16.14 -8.89 2.76
C GLN A 518 14.87 -9.54 2.16
N LYS A 519 14.16 -10.35 2.93
CA LYS A 519 12.88 -10.96 2.52
C LYS A 519 11.79 -9.93 2.23
N SER A 520 11.71 -8.85 3.02
CA SER A 520 10.74 -7.78 2.82
C SER A 520 11.01 -7.01 1.54
N SER A 521 12.28 -6.72 1.27
CA SER A 521 12.70 -6.08 0.02
C SER A 521 12.46 -6.96 -1.21
N ASP A 522 12.67 -8.28 -1.10
CA ASP A 522 12.36 -9.24 -2.16
C ASP A 522 10.86 -9.28 -2.48
N VAL A 523 10.00 -9.38 -1.47
CA VAL A 523 8.54 -9.35 -1.66
C VAL A 523 8.10 -8.01 -2.24
N PHE A 524 8.58 -6.88 -1.70
CA PHE A 524 8.27 -5.55 -2.24
C PHE A 524 8.62 -5.42 -3.72
N ALA A 525 9.79 -5.91 -4.12
CA ALA A 525 10.20 -5.88 -5.52
C ALA A 525 9.31 -6.74 -6.43
N LYS A 526 8.86 -7.90 -5.94
CA LYS A 526 7.89 -8.74 -6.65
C LYS A 526 6.52 -8.07 -6.70
N CYS A 527 6.08 -7.41 -5.63
CA CYS A 527 4.83 -6.63 -5.64
C CYS A 527 4.88 -5.52 -6.71
N GLN A 528 5.97 -4.76 -6.78
CA GLN A 528 6.16 -3.74 -7.84
C GLN A 528 6.18 -4.36 -9.25
N TYR A 529 6.68 -5.59 -9.41
CA TYR A 529 6.54 -6.33 -10.67
C TYR A 529 5.07 -6.62 -11.01
N MET A 530 4.33 -7.15 -10.04
CA MET A 530 2.90 -7.44 -10.22
C MET A 530 2.11 -6.18 -10.52
N ASP A 531 2.41 -5.06 -9.86
CA ASP A 531 1.73 -3.79 -10.09
C ASP A 531 1.95 -3.26 -11.51
N GLU A 532 3.19 -3.31 -12.01
CA GLU A 532 3.50 -2.94 -13.39
C GLU A 532 2.82 -3.87 -14.42
N LEU A 533 2.69 -5.16 -14.11
CA LEU A 533 2.07 -6.16 -14.99
C LEU A 533 0.54 -6.05 -15.02
N THR A 534 -0.08 -5.75 -13.87
CA THR A 534 -1.53 -5.88 -13.66
C THR A 534 -2.26 -4.55 -13.47
N GLY A 535 -1.53 -3.43 -13.40
CA GLY A 535 -2.08 -2.13 -13.04
C GLY A 535 -2.53 -2.03 -11.58
N GLY A 536 -1.81 -2.70 -10.66
CA GLY A 536 -2.08 -2.68 -9.23
C GLY A 536 -3.24 -3.58 -8.78
N LYS A 537 -3.52 -4.66 -9.52
CA LYS A 537 -4.62 -5.62 -9.25
C LYS A 537 -4.13 -7.06 -9.04
N GLY A 538 -2.84 -7.22 -8.80
CA GLY A 538 -2.15 -8.50 -8.84
C GLY A 538 -1.97 -9.16 -7.48
N ILE A 539 -2.32 -8.49 -6.37
CA ILE A 539 -1.93 -8.90 -5.00
C ILE A 539 -3.15 -9.05 -4.07
#